data_AF-X1FP43-F1
#
_entry.id   AF-X1FP43-F1
#
_cell.length_a   1.000
_cell.length_b   1.000
_cell.length_c   1.000
_cell.angle_alpha   90.00
_cell.angle_beta   90.00
_cell.angle_gamma   90.00
#
_symmetry.space_group_name_H-M   'P 1'
#
loop_
_entity.id
_entity.type
_entity.pdbx_description
1 polymer ?
#
loop_
_entity_poly.entity_id
_entity_poly.type
_entity_poly.pdbx_seq_one_letter_code
_entity_poly.pdbx_strand_id
1 'polypeptide(L)'
;MVTFDELEKADVSDLSVRVRVEAFYKGTVEVSKFAGSVMIPLLRGQINLNDKEKSIVGTYYRMYLWIRSMVAMNGRIYFQAAAAAARSLFELLLDMKILATDKTGQWVERFHVFPEIEKFRVAGNLMSFCDSHPNIVIRDVSHRRAFINKQGRRQRIHQSIVKYWGRTKKGKPNRPEHWTGKKVQKRAHHLGLKYEELYVRVYPLLSWYIHSGSTGYVDFSPEGLEACFGVSHSVAQEAFLEATLVCAHEMKISKVLQWLPKVIADLR
;
A
#
# COMPACT_ATOMS: atom_id res chain seq x y z
N MET A 1 -35.10 -9.16 10.56
CA MET A 1 -33.86 -8.89 9.80
C MET A 1 -33.29 -7.64 10.43
N VAL A 2 -32.06 -7.68 10.96
CA VAL A 2 -31.46 -6.52 11.62
C VAL A 2 -31.16 -5.45 10.57
N THR A 3 -31.54 -4.21 10.83
CA THR A 3 -31.29 -3.06 9.94
C THR A 3 -29.86 -2.51 10.14
N PHE A 4 -29.35 -1.74 9.17
CA PHE A 4 -28.04 -1.09 9.31
C PHE A 4 -28.00 -0.14 10.51
N ASP A 5 -29.06 0.65 10.71
CA ASP A 5 -29.18 1.58 11.84
C ASP A 5 -29.17 0.86 13.21
N GLU A 6 -29.73 -0.36 13.27
CA GLU A 6 -29.68 -1.20 14.47
C GLU A 6 -28.28 -1.80 14.71
N LEU A 7 -27.55 -2.14 13.64
CA LEU A 7 -26.16 -2.60 13.74
C LEU A 7 -25.20 -1.48 14.17
N GLU A 8 -25.40 -0.26 13.65
CA GLU A 8 -24.55 0.90 13.97
C GLU A 8 -24.69 1.33 15.44
N LYS A 9 -25.88 1.15 16.02
CA LYS A 9 -26.19 1.49 17.42
C LYS A 9 -25.99 0.33 18.39
N ALA A 10 -25.62 -0.86 17.90
CA ALA A 10 -25.43 -2.02 18.74
C ALA A 10 -24.22 -1.80 19.67
N ASP A 11 -24.43 -1.89 20.98
CA ASP A 11 -23.33 -1.90 21.93
C ASP A 11 -22.58 -3.23 21.80
N VAL A 12 -21.36 -3.17 21.27
CA VAL A 12 -20.47 -4.33 21.09
C VAL A 12 -19.39 -4.39 22.17
N SER A 13 -19.48 -3.54 23.20
CA SER A 13 -18.52 -3.52 24.30
C SER A 13 -18.54 -4.83 25.10
N ASP A 14 -19.72 -5.45 25.24
CA ASP A 14 -19.93 -6.74 25.90
C ASP A 14 -19.41 -7.96 25.12
N LEU A 15 -19.09 -7.79 23.83
CA LEU A 15 -18.51 -8.88 23.04
C LEU A 15 -17.06 -9.14 23.48
N SER A 16 -16.64 -10.42 23.50
CA SER A 16 -15.23 -10.71 23.70
C SER A 16 -14.35 -10.10 22.60
N VAL A 17 -13.09 -9.77 22.92
CA VAL A 17 -12.09 -9.31 21.95
C VAL A 17 -12.05 -10.23 20.74
N ARG A 18 -12.06 -11.54 20.98
CA ARG A 18 -12.03 -12.57 19.94
C ARG A 18 -13.19 -12.47 18.95
N VAL A 19 -14.41 -12.22 19.44
CA VAL A 19 -15.60 -12.08 18.58
C VAL A 19 -15.50 -10.81 17.74
N ARG A 20 -15.06 -9.68 18.32
CA ARG A 20 -14.83 -8.43 17.58
C ARG A 20 -13.76 -8.58 16.51
N VAL A 21 -12.65 -9.24 16.83
CA VAL A 21 -11.56 -9.52 15.90
C VAL A 21 -12.01 -10.42 14.75
N GLU A 22 -12.83 -11.44 15.03
CA GLU A 22 -13.43 -12.29 14.01
C GLU A 22 -14.35 -11.48 13.07
N ALA A 23 -15.11 -10.51 13.59
CA ALA A 23 -15.92 -9.63 12.76
C ALA A 23 -15.07 -8.82 11.77
N PHE A 24 -13.95 -8.24 12.22
CA PHE A 24 -13.02 -7.54 11.32
C PHE A 24 -12.41 -8.47 10.27
N TYR A 25 -12.03 -9.68 10.63
CA TYR A 25 -11.56 -10.67 9.65
C TYR A 25 -12.64 -10.96 8.60
N LYS A 26 -13.89 -11.23 9.02
CA LYS A 26 -15.02 -11.47 8.12
C LYS A 26 -15.30 -10.28 7.21
N GLY A 27 -15.21 -9.05 7.71
CA GLY A 27 -15.31 -7.85 6.87
C GLY A 27 -14.25 -7.82 5.76
N THR A 28 -13.01 -8.22 6.06
CA THR A 28 -11.96 -8.35 5.04
C THR A 28 -12.28 -9.43 4.00
N VAL A 29 -12.89 -10.55 4.40
CA VAL A 29 -13.37 -11.60 3.49
C VAL A 29 -14.43 -11.04 2.54
N GLU A 30 -15.43 -10.33 3.06
CA GLU A 30 -16.52 -9.80 2.24
C GLU A 30 -16.04 -8.70 1.28
N VAL A 31 -15.15 -7.81 1.74
CA VAL A 31 -14.51 -6.80 0.89
C VAL A 31 -13.67 -7.45 -0.22
N SER A 32 -12.97 -8.54 0.08
CA SER A 32 -12.23 -9.32 -0.92
C SER A 32 -13.16 -9.96 -1.96
N LYS A 33 -14.26 -10.57 -1.51
CA LYS A 33 -15.27 -11.17 -2.40
C LYS A 33 -15.89 -10.12 -3.29
N PHE A 34 -16.34 -9.00 -2.74
CA PHE A 34 -16.91 -7.88 -3.49
C PHE A 34 -15.94 -7.40 -4.58
N ALA A 35 -14.67 -7.15 -4.24
CA ALA A 35 -13.71 -6.75 -5.25
C ALA A 35 -13.55 -7.83 -6.33
N GLY A 36 -13.42 -9.10 -5.94
CA GLY A 36 -13.27 -10.22 -6.87
C GLY A 36 -14.46 -10.43 -7.80
N SER A 37 -15.69 -10.21 -7.34
CA SER A 37 -16.92 -10.44 -8.11
C SER A 37 -17.40 -9.22 -8.89
N VAL A 38 -17.12 -8.01 -8.41
CA VAL A 38 -17.62 -6.75 -9.01
C VAL A 38 -16.48 -5.96 -9.63
N MET A 39 -15.52 -5.50 -8.81
CA MET A 39 -14.51 -4.54 -9.27
C MET A 39 -13.54 -5.16 -10.27
N ILE A 40 -12.97 -6.33 -9.98
CA ILE A 40 -11.95 -6.96 -10.81
C ILE A 40 -12.48 -7.27 -12.22
N PRO A 41 -13.68 -7.87 -12.40
CA PRO A 41 -14.26 -8.06 -13.73
C PRO A 41 -14.49 -6.75 -14.48
N LEU A 42 -15.03 -5.72 -13.82
CA LEU A 42 -15.27 -4.41 -14.44
C LEU A 42 -13.98 -3.75 -14.91
N LEU A 43 -12.92 -3.82 -14.11
CA LEU A 43 -11.60 -3.27 -14.46
C LEU A 43 -10.95 -4.04 -15.61
N ARG A 44 -11.13 -5.36 -15.68
CA ARG A 44 -10.64 -6.18 -16.81
C ARG A 44 -11.37 -5.87 -18.11
N GLY A 45 -12.63 -5.46 -18.05
CA GLY A 45 -13.42 -5.06 -19.21
C GLY A 45 -13.07 -3.68 -19.78
N GLN A 46 -12.25 -2.89 -19.08
CA GLN A 46 -11.85 -1.56 -19.56
C GLN A 46 -10.83 -1.69 -20.70
N ILE A 47 -11.05 -0.95 -21.79
CA ILE A 47 -10.17 -0.93 -22.96
C ILE A 47 -9.46 0.43 -23.06
N ASN A 48 -8.25 0.44 -23.63
CA ASN A 48 -7.49 1.66 -23.95
C ASN A 48 -7.22 2.61 -22.78
N LEU A 49 -6.82 2.05 -21.62
CA LEU A 49 -6.42 2.86 -20.47
C LEU A 49 -5.26 3.79 -20.79
N ASN A 50 -5.36 5.05 -20.37
CA ASN A 50 -4.22 5.96 -20.36
C ASN A 50 -3.25 5.61 -19.21
N ASP A 51 -2.09 6.26 -19.16
CA ASP A 51 -1.03 5.92 -18.20
C ASP A 51 -1.40 6.21 -16.74
N LYS A 52 -2.24 7.21 -16.49
CA LYS A 52 -2.78 7.52 -15.16
C LYS A 52 -3.74 6.40 -14.71
N GLU A 53 -4.67 6.03 -15.59
CA GLU A 53 -5.63 4.95 -15.34
C GLU A 53 -4.90 3.61 -15.09
N LYS A 54 -3.91 3.26 -15.93
CA LYS A 54 -3.06 2.07 -15.72
C LYS A 54 -2.35 2.11 -14.36
N SER A 55 -1.83 3.26 -13.95
CA SER A 55 -1.16 3.42 -12.66
C SER A 55 -2.12 3.19 -11.48
N ILE A 56 -3.32 3.76 -11.55
CA ILE A 56 -4.36 3.62 -10.52
C ILE A 56 -4.87 2.17 -10.47
N VAL A 57 -5.23 1.58 -11.62
CA VAL A 57 -5.70 0.19 -11.71
C VAL A 57 -4.63 -0.80 -11.27
N GLY A 58 -3.38 -0.61 -11.70
CA GLY A 58 -2.24 -1.44 -11.26
C GLY A 58 -2.01 -1.35 -9.75
N THR A 59 -2.12 -0.15 -9.18
CA THR A 59 -2.02 0.05 -7.72
C THR A 59 -3.19 -0.62 -6.99
N TYR A 60 -4.42 -0.52 -7.53
CA TYR A 60 -5.60 -1.19 -6.97
C TYR A 60 -5.45 -2.71 -6.99
N TYR A 61 -4.95 -3.30 -8.09
CA TYR A 61 -4.67 -4.74 -8.14
C TYR A 61 -3.65 -5.16 -7.09
N ARG A 62 -2.59 -4.38 -6.85
CA ARG A 62 -1.63 -4.65 -5.78
C ARG A 62 -2.29 -4.64 -4.40
N MET A 63 -3.19 -3.69 -4.16
CA MET A 63 -3.96 -3.64 -2.91
C MET A 63 -4.91 -4.84 -2.77
N TYR A 64 -5.58 -5.24 -3.86
CA TYR A 64 -6.45 -6.42 -3.86
C TYR A 64 -5.69 -7.71 -3.53
N LEU A 65 -4.46 -7.86 -4.05
CA LEU A 65 -3.59 -8.99 -3.70
C LEU A 65 -3.23 -8.99 -2.22
N TRP A 66 -2.96 -7.83 -1.61
CA TRP A 66 -2.75 -7.74 -0.15
C TRP A 66 -3.98 -8.17 0.65
N ILE A 67 -5.17 -7.71 0.28
CA ILE A 67 -6.42 -8.13 0.91
C ILE A 67 -6.61 -9.64 0.79
N ARG A 68 -6.36 -10.21 -0.39
CA ARG A 68 -6.42 -11.66 -0.59
C ARG A 68 -5.42 -12.42 0.27
N SER A 69 -4.21 -11.91 0.42
CA SER A 69 -3.21 -12.49 1.33
C SER A 69 -3.69 -12.46 2.77
N MET A 70 -4.30 -11.35 3.22
CA MET A 70 -4.87 -11.27 4.57
C MET A 70 -6.02 -12.26 4.79
N VAL A 71 -6.88 -12.49 3.78
CA VAL A 71 -7.91 -13.53 3.84
C VAL A 71 -7.30 -14.93 3.95
N ALA A 72 -6.21 -15.20 3.22
CA ALA A 72 -5.51 -16.49 3.32
C ALA A 72 -4.84 -16.68 4.69
N MET A 73 -4.41 -15.60 5.32
CA MET A 73 -3.80 -15.56 6.65
C MET A 73 -4.86 -15.44 7.76
N ASN A 74 -5.77 -16.40 7.82
CA ASN A 74 -6.95 -16.36 8.70
C ASN A 74 -6.69 -16.68 10.19
N GLY A 75 -5.45 -17.00 10.56
CA GLY A 75 -5.01 -17.21 11.93
C GLY A 75 -4.50 -15.93 12.60
N ARG A 76 -4.83 -15.73 13.88
CA ARG A 76 -4.36 -14.55 14.65
C ARG A 76 -2.84 -14.54 14.86
N ILE A 77 -2.21 -15.72 14.76
CA ILE A 77 -0.75 -15.86 14.74
C ILE A 77 -0.09 -15.04 13.61
N TYR A 78 -0.84 -14.68 12.57
CA TYR A 78 -0.37 -13.86 11.46
C TYR A 78 -0.50 -12.35 11.72
N PHE A 79 -0.65 -11.90 12.97
CA PHE A 79 -0.80 -10.48 13.32
C PHE A 79 0.29 -9.59 12.72
N GLN A 80 1.54 -10.03 12.68
CA GLN A 80 2.64 -9.24 12.09
C GLN A 80 2.48 -9.09 10.58
N ALA A 81 2.05 -10.16 9.89
CA ALA A 81 1.81 -10.13 8.46
C ALA A 81 0.57 -9.31 8.11
N ALA A 82 -0.49 -9.39 8.93
CA ALA A 82 -1.66 -8.53 8.84
C ALA A 82 -1.28 -7.05 9.04
N ALA A 83 -0.43 -6.74 10.01
CA ALA A 83 0.06 -5.38 10.26
C ALA A 83 0.89 -4.84 9.08
N ALA A 84 1.76 -5.67 8.51
CA ALA A 84 2.54 -5.32 7.32
C ALA A 84 1.66 -5.08 6.09
N ALA A 85 0.61 -5.89 5.91
CA ALA A 85 -0.38 -5.70 4.84
C ALA A 85 -1.17 -4.40 5.04
N ALA A 86 -1.66 -4.13 6.25
CA ALA A 86 -2.38 -2.90 6.58
C ALA A 86 -1.53 -1.64 6.32
N ARG A 87 -0.26 -1.66 6.74
CA ARG A 87 0.69 -0.57 6.47
C ARG A 87 0.89 -0.37 4.96
N SER A 88 1.09 -1.47 4.23
CA SER A 88 1.26 -1.43 2.78
C SER A 88 0.03 -0.89 2.06
N LEU A 89 -1.17 -1.29 2.49
CA LEU A 89 -2.44 -0.81 1.95
C LEU A 89 -2.63 0.69 2.20
N PHE A 90 -2.30 1.18 3.38
CA PHE A 90 -2.33 2.61 3.66
C PHE A 90 -1.39 3.39 2.74
N GLU A 91 -0.13 2.97 2.59
CA GLU A 91 0.81 3.66 1.70
C GLU A 91 0.38 3.64 0.23
N LEU A 92 -0.22 2.52 -0.23
CA LEU A 92 -0.76 2.38 -1.58
C LEU A 92 -2.02 3.26 -1.80
N LEU A 93 -2.86 3.43 -0.77
CA LEU A 93 -3.97 4.38 -0.82
C LEU A 93 -3.44 5.80 -1.03
N LEU A 94 -2.46 6.24 -0.23
CA LEU A 94 -1.87 7.58 -0.39
C LEU A 94 -1.34 7.78 -1.81
N ASP A 95 -0.67 6.76 -2.36
CA ASP A 95 -0.15 6.80 -3.72
C ASP A 95 -1.27 6.96 -4.76
N MET A 96 -2.32 6.15 -4.65
CA MET A 96 -3.45 6.18 -5.56
C MET A 96 -4.17 7.52 -5.52
N LYS A 97 -4.33 8.12 -4.33
CA LYS A 97 -4.93 9.45 -4.16
C LYS A 97 -4.08 10.54 -4.80
N ILE A 98 -2.76 10.50 -4.62
CA ILE A 98 -1.86 11.48 -5.26
C ILE A 98 -1.92 11.34 -6.78
N LEU A 99 -1.88 10.11 -7.30
CA LEU A 99 -2.04 9.84 -8.74
C LEU A 99 -3.39 10.35 -9.27
N ALA A 100 -4.48 10.18 -8.53
CA ALA A 100 -5.80 10.66 -8.92
C ALA A 100 -5.86 12.19 -9.08
N THR A 101 -5.03 12.93 -8.33
CA THR A 101 -4.92 14.40 -8.46
C THR A 101 -4.04 14.86 -9.63
N ASP A 102 -3.37 13.94 -10.34
CA ASP A 102 -2.48 14.29 -11.44
C ASP A 102 -3.25 14.77 -12.67
N LYS A 103 -3.15 16.07 -12.95
CA LYS A 103 -3.74 16.72 -14.14
C LYS A 103 -2.72 16.90 -15.26
N THR A 104 -1.43 16.83 -14.97
CA THR A 104 -0.35 17.19 -15.92
C THR A 104 0.44 15.98 -16.40
N GLY A 105 0.25 14.81 -15.79
CA GLY A 105 1.01 13.59 -16.07
C GLY A 105 2.35 13.52 -15.35
N GLN A 106 2.75 14.58 -14.63
CA GLN A 106 4.05 14.63 -13.97
C GLN A 106 4.18 13.61 -12.84
N TRP A 107 3.11 13.32 -12.11
CA TRP A 107 3.13 12.32 -11.04
C TRP A 107 3.19 10.90 -11.63
N VAL A 108 2.42 10.65 -12.68
CA VAL A 108 2.43 9.38 -13.42
C VAL A 108 3.82 9.07 -13.98
N GLU A 109 4.49 10.05 -14.60
CA GLU A 109 5.86 9.87 -15.09
C GLU A 109 6.84 9.52 -13.97
N ARG A 110 6.75 10.22 -12.82
CA ARG A 110 7.58 9.91 -11.65
C ARG A 110 7.31 8.50 -11.11
N PHE A 111 6.03 8.12 -11.04
CA PHE A 111 5.59 6.81 -10.58
C PHE A 111 6.15 5.68 -11.47
N HIS A 112 6.11 5.84 -12.79
CA HIS A 112 6.64 4.85 -13.75
C HIS A 112 8.16 4.74 -13.74
N VAL A 113 8.87 5.85 -13.56
CA VAL A 113 10.34 5.88 -13.62
C VAL A 113 10.98 5.39 -12.30
N PHE A 114 10.34 5.61 -11.17
CA PHE A 114 10.91 5.32 -9.84
C PHE A 114 11.29 3.83 -9.62
N PRO A 115 10.50 2.82 -10.04
CA PRO A 115 10.89 1.42 -9.90
C PRO A 115 12.23 1.07 -10.55
N GLU A 116 12.57 1.66 -11.70
CA GLU A 116 13.88 1.42 -12.32
C GLU A 116 15.02 2.06 -11.53
N ILE A 117 14.78 3.24 -10.93
CA ILE A 117 15.74 3.91 -10.04
C ILE A 117 16.02 3.04 -8.81
N GLU A 118 14.98 2.53 -8.16
CA GLU A 118 15.12 1.67 -6.97
C GLU A 118 15.78 0.33 -7.30
N LYS A 119 15.39 -0.31 -8.41
CA LYS A 119 16.07 -1.53 -8.89
C LYS A 119 17.57 -1.29 -9.12
N PHE A 120 17.94 -0.16 -9.73
CA PHE A 120 19.34 0.19 -9.95
C PHE A 120 20.09 0.44 -8.63
N ARG A 121 19.47 1.14 -7.67
CA ARG A 121 20.04 1.39 -6.35
C ARG A 121 20.31 0.08 -5.59
N VAL A 122 19.30 -0.79 -5.49
CA VAL A 122 19.39 -2.06 -4.75
C VAL A 122 20.41 -2.99 -5.39
N ALA A 123 20.38 -3.13 -6.71
CA ALA A 123 21.38 -3.91 -7.42
C ALA A 123 22.79 -3.33 -7.18
N GLY A 124 22.93 -2.01 -7.24
CA GLY A 124 24.21 -1.32 -7.05
C GLY A 124 24.81 -1.59 -5.68
N ASN A 125 24.01 -1.52 -4.62
CA ASN A 125 24.44 -1.84 -3.26
C ASN A 125 24.97 -3.28 -3.15
N LEU A 126 24.28 -4.25 -3.77
CA LEU A 126 24.76 -5.63 -3.78
C LEU A 126 26.08 -5.78 -4.53
N MET A 127 26.24 -5.13 -5.68
CA MET A 127 27.49 -5.22 -6.44
C MET A 127 28.64 -4.60 -5.67
N SER A 128 28.43 -3.43 -5.06
CA SER A 128 29.43 -2.82 -4.18
C SER A 128 29.80 -3.75 -3.02
N PHE A 129 28.83 -4.43 -2.40
CA PHE A 129 29.12 -5.41 -1.36
C PHE A 129 29.95 -6.59 -1.87
N CYS A 130 29.58 -7.18 -3.02
CA CYS A 130 30.31 -8.30 -3.63
C CYS A 130 31.75 -7.90 -3.98
N ASP A 131 31.91 -6.74 -4.61
CA ASP A 131 33.22 -6.25 -5.07
C ASP A 131 34.14 -5.90 -3.89
N SER A 132 33.59 -5.46 -2.75
CA SER A 132 34.34 -5.21 -1.51
C SER A 132 34.58 -6.47 -0.67
N HIS A 133 33.89 -7.58 -0.95
CA HIS A 133 34.02 -8.83 -0.19
C HIS A 133 34.10 -10.04 -1.14
N PRO A 134 35.17 -10.16 -1.94
CA PRO A 134 35.27 -11.16 -3.01
C PRO A 134 35.23 -12.61 -2.50
N ASN A 135 35.55 -12.82 -1.23
CA ASN A 135 35.59 -14.15 -0.59
C ASN A 135 34.22 -14.61 -0.07
N ILE A 136 33.19 -13.75 -0.07
CA ILE A 136 31.85 -14.13 0.36
C ILE A 136 31.11 -14.79 -0.80
N VAL A 137 30.68 -16.04 -0.61
CA VAL A 137 29.85 -16.75 -1.58
C VAL A 137 28.42 -16.22 -1.53
N ILE A 138 28.10 -15.33 -2.46
CA ILE A 138 26.71 -14.92 -2.72
C ILE A 138 26.19 -15.75 -3.90
N ARG A 139 24.98 -16.33 -3.74
CA ARG A 139 24.27 -17.04 -4.82
C ARG A 139 24.17 -16.17 -6.08
N ASP A 140 24.06 -16.79 -7.25
CA ASP A 140 24.05 -16.17 -8.58
C ASP A 140 23.58 -14.69 -8.63
N VAL A 141 24.53 -13.78 -8.85
CA VAL A 141 24.30 -12.34 -8.99
C VAL A 141 24.37 -11.86 -10.44
N SER A 142 24.50 -12.78 -11.41
CA SER A 142 24.73 -12.47 -12.83
C SER A 142 23.65 -11.55 -13.41
N HIS A 143 22.37 -11.82 -13.13
CA HIS A 143 21.23 -11.01 -13.58
C HIS A 143 21.31 -9.53 -13.12
N ARG A 144 21.71 -9.28 -11.87
CA ARG A 144 21.87 -7.93 -11.30
C ARG A 144 23.10 -7.23 -11.87
N ARG A 145 24.20 -7.97 -12.05
CA ARG A 145 25.42 -7.46 -12.69
C ARG A 145 25.16 -7.05 -14.14
N ALA A 146 24.51 -7.92 -14.92
CA ALA A 146 24.09 -7.63 -16.30
C ALA A 146 23.12 -6.43 -16.35
N PHE A 147 22.19 -6.33 -15.39
CA PHE A 147 21.30 -5.19 -15.29
C PHE A 147 22.08 -3.87 -15.14
N ILE A 148 23.02 -3.77 -14.19
CA ILE A 148 23.80 -2.54 -13.93
C ILE A 148 24.76 -2.22 -15.07
N ASN A 149 25.43 -3.23 -15.62
CA ASN A 149 26.48 -3.07 -16.62
C ASN A 149 25.94 -2.81 -18.03
N LYS A 150 24.61 -2.86 -18.22
CA LYS A 150 23.98 -2.49 -19.48
C LYS A 150 24.41 -1.07 -19.89
N GLN A 151 24.98 -0.96 -21.08
CA GLN A 151 25.51 0.29 -21.63
C GLN A 151 24.50 1.44 -21.52
N GLY A 152 24.98 2.60 -21.09
CA GLY A 152 24.19 3.82 -20.91
C GLY A 152 23.13 3.77 -19.79
N ARG A 153 22.96 2.67 -19.06
CA ARG A 153 21.91 2.58 -18.01
C ARG A 153 22.16 3.57 -16.88
N ARG A 154 23.37 3.62 -16.32
CA ARG A 154 23.72 4.55 -15.23
C ARG A 154 23.45 6.01 -15.63
N GLN A 155 23.84 6.39 -16.85
CA GLN A 155 23.63 7.74 -17.36
C GLN A 155 22.14 8.05 -17.51
N ARG A 156 21.34 7.15 -18.09
CA ARG A 156 19.88 7.30 -18.20
C ARG A 156 19.21 7.45 -16.84
N ILE A 157 19.56 6.59 -15.87
CA ILE A 157 19.02 6.68 -14.50
C ILE A 157 19.38 8.03 -13.86
N HIS A 158 20.62 8.50 -14.01
CA HIS A 158 21.02 9.82 -13.49
C HIS A 158 20.26 10.97 -14.17
N GLN A 159 20.08 10.91 -15.49
CA GLN A 159 19.29 11.90 -16.24
C GLN A 159 17.84 11.92 -15.78
N SER A 160 17.22 10.75 -15.60
CA SER A 160 15.87 10.62 -15.05
C SER A 160 15.75 11.23 -13.65
N ILE A 161 16.71 10.93 -12.76
CA ILE A 161 16.70 11.51 -11.41
C ILE A 161 16.75 13.05 -11.47
N VAL A 162 17.66 13.59 -12.28
CA VAL A 162 17.82 15.04 -12.42
C VAL A 162 16.57 15.67 -13.06
N LYS A 163 15.98 15.05 -14.09
CA LYS A 163 14.76 15.53 -14.76
C LYS A 163 13.61 15.69 -13.77
N TYR A 164 13.40 14.71 -12.89
CA TYR A 164 12.19 14.62 -12.08
C TYR A 164 12.34 15.09 -10.63
N TRP A 165 13.53 14.96 -10.03
CA TRP A 165 13.78 15.33 -8.63
C TRP A 165 14.92 16.34 -8.47
N GLY A 166 15.58 16.74 -9.57
CA GLY A 166 16.60 17.78 -9.58
C GLY A 166 17.95 17.35 -9.03
N ARG A 167 18.75 18.35 -8.61
CA ARG A 167 20.07 18.17 -8.01
C ARG A 167 20.06 18.64 -6.56
N THR A 168 20.86 17.98 -5.73
CA THR A 168 21.19 18.43 -4.38
C THR A 168 21.99 19.74 -4.42
N LYS A 169 22.10 20.44 -3.28
CA LYS A 169 22.96 21.64 -3.13
C LYS A 169 24.43 21.40 -3.56
N LYS A 170 24.92 20.16 -3.47
CA LYS A 170 26.26 19.75 -3.88
C LYS A 170 26.35 19.34 -5.37
N GLY A 171 25.34 19.66 -6.18
CA GLY A 171 25.28 19.34 -7.62
C GLY A 171 25.02 17.87 -7.96
N LYS A 172 24.93 16.96 -6.97
CA LYS A 172 24.67 15.53 -7.18
C LYS A 172 23.20 15.25 -7.50
N PRO A 173 22.84 14.22 -8.29
CA PRO A 173 21.45 13.83 -8.52
C PRO A 173 20.68 13.63 -7.21
N ASN A 174 19.51 14.24 -7.07
CA ASN A 174 18.69 14.18 -5.86
C ASN A 174 17.89 12.88 -5.82
N ARG A 175 18.44 11.84 -5.19
CA ARG A 175 17.80 10.51 -5.13
C ARG A 175 16.66 10.52 -4.11
N PRO A 176 15.40 10.34 -4.54
CA PRO A 176 14.27 10.33 -3.62
C PRO A 176 14.13 8.97 -2.90
N GLU A 177 13.57 8.97 -1.70
CA GLU A 177 13.21 7.74 -0.95
C GLU A 177 11.88 7.12 -1.45
N HIS A 178 11.07 7.89 -2.17
CA HIS A 178 9.76 7.52 -2.68
C HIS A 178 9.48 8.29 -3.97
N TRP A 179 8.64 7.78 -4.88
CA TRP A 179 8.41 8.40 -6.19
C TRP A 179 7.86 9.83 -6.11
N THR A 180 7.10 10.17 -5.05
CA THR A 180 6.63 11.55 -4.80
C THR A 180 7.75 12.51 -4.35
N GLY A 181 8.91 12.00 -3.96
CA GLY A 181 9.95 12.76 -3.26
C GLY A 181 9.61 13.10 -1.80
N LYS A 182 8.50 12.57 -1.26
CA LYS A 182 8.01 12.84 0.09
C LYS A 182 7.98 11.56 0.93
N LYS A 183 8.34 11.67 2.21
CA LYS A 183 8.09 10.61 3.21
C LYS A 183 6.58 10.40 3.40
N VAL A 184 6.20 9.22 3.89
CA VAL A 184 4.80 8.84 4.14
C VAL A 184 4.03 9.88 4.96
N GLN A 185 4.60 10.41 6.05
CA GLN A 185 3.98 11.46 6.86
C GLN A 185 3.60 12.69 6.03
N LYS A 186 4.52 13.16 5.19
CA LYS A 186 4.30 14.33 4.34
C LYS A 186 3.32 14.06 3.20
N ARG A 187 3.20 12.81 2.74
CA ARG A 187 2.13 12.39 1.81
C ARG A 187 0.76 12.41 2.51
N ALA A 188 0.67 11.86 3.71
CA ALA A 188 -0.55 11.85 4.52
C ALA A 188 -1.04 13.26 4.83
N HIS A 189 -0.17 14.11 5.39
CA HIS A 189 -0.46 15.52 5.66
C HIS A 189 -0.97 16.26 4.42
N HIS A 190 -0.35 16.04 3.26
CA HIS A 190 -0.77 16.69 2.01
C HIS A 190 -2.17 16.28 1.53
N LEU A 191 -2.64 15.09 1.91
CA LEU A 191 -3.97 14.59 1.54
C LEU A 191 -5.06 15.00 2.54
N GLY A 192 -4.68 15.60 3.68
CA GLY A 192 -5.59 16.19 4.66
C GLY A 192 -5.58 15.49 6.03
N LEU A 193 -6.26 16.12 6.99
CA LEU A 193 -6.23 15.76 8.41
C LEU A 193 -6.60 14.29 8.67
N LYS A 194 -7.58 13.74 7.94
CA LYS A 194 -7.98 12.33 8.05
C LYS A 194 -6.78 11.38 7.91
N TYR A 195 -5.96 11.56 6.88
CA TYR A 195 -4.82 10.65 6.64
C TYR A 195 -3.65 10.96 7.54
N GLU A 196 -3.48 12.21 7.94
CA GLU A 196 -2.49 12.59 8.95
C GLU A 196 -2.80 11.96 10.31
N GLU A 197 -4.05 11.99 10.74
CA GLU A 197 -4.51 11.29 11.95
C GLU A 197 -4.25 9.78 11.83
N LEU A 198 -4.65 9.16 10.72
CA LEU A 198 -4.42 7.73 10.49
C LEU A 198 -2.92 7.41 10.51
N TYR A 199 -2.08 8.27 9.94
CA TYR A 199 -0.64 8.15 10.05
C TYR A 199 -0.18 8.22 11.51
N VAL A 200 -0.55 9.26 12.27
CA VAL A 200 -0.09 9.43 13.66
C VAL A 200 -0.56 8.28 14.56
N ARG A 201 -1.83 7.89 14.44
CA ARG A 201 -2.49 6.91 15.33
C ARG A 201 -2.09 5.47 15.01
N VAL A 202 -2.06 5.10 13.74
CA VAL A 202 -2.00 3.69 13.33
C VAL A 202 -0.64 3.32 12.75
N TYR A 203 -0.01 4.19 11.97
CA TYR A 203 1.20 3.81 11.24
C TYR A 203 2.40 3.47 12.16
N PRO A 204 2.71 4.24 13.24
CA PRO A 204 3.69 3.86 14.24
C PRO A 204 3.34 2.54 14.93
N LEU A 205 2.07 2.33 15.27
CA LEU A 205 1.61 1.13 15.94
C LEU A 205 1.84 -0.12 15.08
N LEU A 206 1.43 -0.08 13.80
CA LEU A 206 1.70 -1.17 12.86
C LEU A 206 3.21 -1.41 12.70
N SER A 207 3.99 -0.33 12.67
CA SER A 207 5.45 -0.42 12.57
C SER A 207 6.07 -1.05 13.82
N TRP A 208 5.56 -0.74 15.01
CA TRP A 208 5.98 -1.38 16.27
C TRP A 208 5.87 -2.91 16.14
N TYR A 209 4.70 -3.41 15.72
CA TYR A 209 4.44 -4.85 15.63
C TYR A 209 5.30 -5.61 14.61
N ILE A 210 5.85 -4.92 13.62
CA ILE A 210 6.62 -5.54 12.54
C ILE A 210 8.12 -5.57 12.85
N HIS A 211 8.69 -4.50 13.42
CA HIS A 211 10.16 -4.30 13.36
C HIS A 211 10.83 -3.52 14.50
N SER A 212 10.15 -3.11 15.58
CA SER A 212 10.80 -2.31 16.63
C SER A 212 11.55 -3.11 17.70
N GLY A 213 11.67 -4.44 17.53
CA GLY A 213 12.33 -5.35 18.46
C GLY A 213 11.38 -6.36 19.12
N SER A 214 11.92 -7.42 19.72
CA SER A 214 11.13 -8.49 20.35
C SER A 214 10.35 -8.03 21.58
N THR A 215 10.88 -7.05 22.33
CA THR A 215 10.19 -6.45 23.48
C THR A 215 8.86 -5.80 23.11
N GLY A 216 8.61 -5.53 21.83
CA GLY A 216 7.33 -4.99 21.36
C GLY A 216 6.16 -5.97 21.35
N TYR A 217 6.39 -7.27 21.53
CA TYR A 217 5.33 -8.27 21.61
C TYR A 217 5.60 -9.38 22.63
N VAL A 218 6.80 -9.46 23.20
CA VAL A 218 7.15 -10.46 24.25
C VAL A 218 6.27 -10.31 25.49
N ASP A 219 5.91 -9.08 25.86
CA ASP A 219 5.07 -8.80 27.04
C ASP A 219 3.57 -8.72 26.70
N PHE A 220 3.18 -9.06 25.47
CA PHE A 220 1.78 -8.97 25.06
C PHE A 220 0.99 -10.17 25.57
N SER A 221 -0.19 -9.89 26.13
CA SER A 221 -1.17 -10.95 26.37
C SER A 221 -1.66 -11.51 25.02
N PRO A 222 -2.19 -12.75 24.99
CA PRO A 222 -2.84 -13.28 23.80
C PRO A 222 -3.89 -12.33 23.21
N GLU A 223 -4.67 -11.66 24.06
CA GLU A 223 -5.68 -10.67 23.67
C GLU A 223 -5.06 -9.44 22.98
N GLY A 224 -3.86 -9.01 23.41
CA GLY A 224 -3.13 -7.92 22.75
C GLY A 224 -2.72 -8.27 21.33
N LEU A 225 -2.30 -9.52 21.09
CA LEU A 225 -1.97 -10.03 19.76
C LEU A 225 -3.24 -10.14 18.88
N GLU A 226 -4.34 -10.63 19.45
CA GLU A 226 -5.64 -10.68 18.75
C GLU A 226 -6.13 -9.27 18.38
N ALA A 227 -6.00 -8.31 19.29
CA ALA A 227 -6.37 -6.92 19.05
C ALA A 227 -5.53 -6.31 17.91
N CYS A 228 -4.22 -6.57 17.87
CA CYS A 228 -3.37 -6.15 16.74
C CYS A 228 -3.87 -6.72 15.42
N PHE A 229 -4.21 -8.01 15.38
CA PHE A 229 -4.77 -8.65 14.19
C PHE A 229 -6.07 -7.94 13.76
N GLY A 230 -7.01 -7.72 14.68
CA GLY A 230 -8.27 -7.02 14.41
C GLY A 230 -8.08 -5.60 13.89
N VAL A 231 -7.24 -4.79 14.56
CA VAL A 231 -6.92 -3.41 14.13
C VAL A 231 -6.31 -3.39 12.74
N SER A 232 -5.40 -4.33 12.44
CA SER A 232 -4.78 -4.45 11.13
C SER A 232 -5.81 -4.73 10.03
N HIS A 233 -6.75 -5.64 10.29
CA HIS A 233 -7.87 -5.93 9.38
C HIS A 233 -8.79 -4.72 9.18
N SER A 234 -9.12 -3.98 10.25
CA SER A 234 -9.94 -2.78 10.17
C SER A 234 -9.31 -1.70 9.29
N VAL A 235 -8.03 -1.39 9.53
CA VAL A 235 -7.27 -0.38 8.75
C VAL A 235 -7.13 -0.79 7.30
N ALA A 236 -6.89 -2.09 7.05
CA ALA A 236 -6.81 -2.65 5.69
C ALA A 236 -8.14 -2.48 4.93
N GLN A 237 -9.27 -2.74 5.59
CA GLN A 237 -10.61 -2.55 5.02
C GLN A 237 -10.85 -1.08 4.68
N GLU A 238 -10.62 -0.16 5.62
CA GLU A 238 -10.82 1.27 5.38
C GLU A 238 -9.99 1.74 4.18
N ALA A 239 -8.70 1.40 4.16
CA ALA A 239 -7.79 1.81 3.10
C ALA A 239 -8.21 1.26 1.74
N PHE A 240 -8.64 -0.01 1.69
CA PHE A 240 -9.02 -0.67 0.45
C PHE A 240 -10.40 -0.26 -0.06
N LEU A 241 -11.38 -0.05 0.81
CA LEU A 241 -12.68 0.52 0.44
C LEU A 241 -12.51 1.95 -0.10
N GLU A 242 -11.56 2.72 0.44
CA GLU A 242 -11.23 4.02 -0.10
C GLU A 242 -10.53 3.98 -1.45
N ALA A 243 -9.56 3.10 -1.61
CA ALA A 243 -8.95 2.85 -2.91
C ALA A 243 -9.98 2.38 -3.95
N THR A 244 -10.99 1.61 -3.53
CA THR A 244 -12.09 1.17 -4.39
C THR A 244 -12.89 2.35 -4.92
N LEU A 245 -13.21 3.35 -4.09
CA LEU A 245 -13.88 4.57 -4.57
C LEU A 245 -13.02 5.40 -5.50
N VAL A 246 -11.73 5.57 -5.19
CA VAL A 246 -10.80 6.31 -6.05
C VAL A 246 -10.70 5.65 -7.42
N CYS A 247 -10.53 4.32 -7.45
CA CYS A 247 -10.46 3.55 -8.68
C CYS A 247 -11.78 3.58 -9.45
N ALA A 248 -12.91 3.38 -8.78
CA ALA A 248 -14.24 3.41 -9.42
C ALA A 248 -14.56 4.80 -10.02
N HIS A 249 -14.16 5.88 -9.34
CA HIS A 249 -14.32 7.24 -9.85
C HIS A 249 -13.46 7.48 -11.09
N GLU A 250 -12.16 7.17 -11.02
CA GLU A 250 -11.24 7.37 -12.16
C GLU A 250 -11.69 6.57 -13.38
N MET A 251 -12.13 5.33 -13.17
CA MET A 251 -12.60 4.45 -14.22
C MET A 251 -14.06 4.71 -14.65
N LYS A 252 -14.69 5.77 -14.12
CA LYS A 252 -16.10 6.14 -14.38
C LYS A 252 -17.11 5.01 -14.08
N ILE A 253 -16.72 3.99 -13.31
CA ILE A 253 -17.58 2.89 -12.86
C ILE A 253 -18.70 3.44 -11.97
N SER A 254 -18.39 4.45 -11.15
CA SER A 254 -19.38 5.11 -10.28
C SER A 254 -20.53 5.78 -11.04
N LYS A 255 -20.36 6.09 -12.34
CA LYS A 255 -21.44 6.60 -13.19
C LYS A 255 -22.45 5.52 -13.57
N VAL A 256 -21.99 4.27 -13.67
CA VAL A 256 -22.81 3.10 -14.00
C VAL A 256 -23.39 2.48 -12.74
N LEU A 257 -22.58 2.37 -11.69
CA LEU A 257 -23.00 1.84 -10.38
C LEU A 257 -23.21 2.99 -9.39
N GLN A 258 -24.30 3.73 -9.56
CA GLN A 258 -24.61 4.91 -8.73
C GLN A 258 -24.80 4.58 -7.24
N TRP A 259 -25.14 3.32 -6.92
CA TRP A 259 -25.26 2.84 -5.54
C TRP A 259 -23.90 2.63 -4.85
N LEU A 260 -22.81 2.44 -5.61
CA LEU A 260 -21.51 2.04 -5.07
C LEU A 260 -20.90 3.07 -4.10
N PRO A 261 -20.89 4.39 -4.40
CA PRO A 261 -20.38 5.38 -3.47
C PRO A 261 -21.13 5.41 -2.14
N LYS A 262 -22.47 5.28 -2.19
CA LYS A 262 -23.32 5.28 -1.00
C LYS A 262 -23.04 4.05 -0.14
N VAL A 263 -23.09 2.86 -0.72
CA VAL A 263 -22.85 1.60 0.02
C VAL A 263 -21.45 1.59 0.66
N ILE A 264 -20.41 2.06 -0.03
CA ILE A 264 -19.08 2.12 0.58
C ILE A 264 -18.98 3.21 1.67
N ALA A 265 -19.72 4.31 1.55
CA ALA A 265 -19.77 5.31 2.62
C ALA A 265 -20.44 4.75 3.88
N ASP A 266 -21.53 3.98 3.72
CA ASP A 266 -22.25 3.33 4.83
C ASP A 266 -21.43 2.20 5.50
N LEU A 267 -20.35 1.73 4.87
CA LEU A 267 -19.45 0.69 5.39
C LEU A 267 -18.21 1.24 6.13
N ARG A 268 -18.06 2.57 6.23
CA ARG A 268 -16.92 3.23 6.88
C ARG A 268 -17.31 3.85 8.20
#